data_AF-A0A524DSC1-F1
#
_entry.id   AF-A0A524DSC1-F1
#
_cell.length_a   1.000
_cell.length_b   1.000
_cell.length_c   1.000
_cell.angle_alpha   90.00
_cell.angle_beta   90.00
_cell.angle_gamma   90.00
#
_symmetry.space_group_name_H-M   'P 1'
#
loop_
_entity.id
_entity.type
_entity.pdbx_description
1 polymer ?
#
loop_
_entity_poly.entity_id
_entity_poly.type
_entity_poly.pdbx_seq_one_letter_code
_entity_poly.pdbx_strand_id
1 'polypeptide(L)'
;MLQGLDKIDWNNLEHAYGKASDVPDLLRDLISKDPETQENALWELYGNIYHQGTRYEATVYAIPFIFQLIKAPDTPQKADLIRFTIDLALGYPEAFLPKGTNVEDWKDDVAYLKSELEEEDDGNEDYLDWYKHIDAYIDCYKAVLKEVPTYIQCLNDKDEMVRLNAIFALAWFREEAKTSISKVRELLKKETDPKLIASILITLSMLGAYLNDTSDHNIFKQYIHEKYTFLINVSAAIGIINILQEDTEKEILDFLISNLEKINQLEISPVSFPWNDGDLVGYVADVLKFFGVESPETIVPAFCKILKTLSGFRAFNLINALFWIVFPDIPDGDEWTFKELNKYQKQVLRAITANINTWKSEELNYENLSLLLKDFKLPSTLEGLKKLLNIE
;
A
#
# COMPACT_ATOMS: atom_id res chain seq x y z
N MET A 1 -25.14 15.94 12.04
CA MET A 1 -24.54 15.02 11.07
C MET A 1 -24.74 15.64 9.69
N LEU A 2 -23.74 15.57 8.80
CA LEU A 2 -23.74 16.16 7.44
C LEU A 2 -24.10 17.66 7.38
N GLN A 3 -23.68 18.45 8.38
CA GLN A 3 -23.92 19.88 8.42
C GLN A 3 -23.18 20.60 7.31
N GLY A 4 -23.91 21.38 6.51
CA GLY A 4 -23.36 22.16 5.40
C GLY A 4 -23.33 21.43 4.06
N LEU A 5 -23.82 20.19 3.99
CA LEU A 5 -23.80 19.38 2.76
C LEU A 5 -24.47 20.07 1.57
N ASP A 6 -25.67 20.63 1.80
CA ASP A 6 -26.46 21.35 0.80
C ASP A 6 -25.93 22.75 0.44
N LYS A 7 -24.84 23.20 1.08
CA LYS A 7 -24.21 24.50 0.77
C LYS A 7 -23.13 24.40 -0.30
N ILE A 8 -22.66 23.19 -0.58
CA ILE A 8 -21.67 22.94 -1.63
C ILE A 8 -22.42 22.87 -2.96
N ASP A 9 -21.88 23.51 -3.99
CA ASP A 9 -22.47 23.50 -5.33
C ASP A 9 -22.02 22.25 -6.12
N TRP A 10 -22.54 21.10 -5.70
CA TRP A 10 -22.20 19.79 -6.26
C TRP A 10 -22.42 19.65 -7.78
N ASN A 11 -23.31 20.47 -8.35
CA ASN A 11 -23.57 20.48 -9.79
C ASN A 11 -22.42 21.05 -10.63
N ASN A 12 -21.52 21.78 -9.98
CA ASN A 12 -20.33 22.40 -10.57
C ASN A 12 -19.03 21.71 -10.16
N LEU A 13 -19.11 20.59 -9.42
CA LEU A 13 -17.98 19.73 -9.12
C LEU A 13 -18.03 18.50 -10.02
N GLU A 14 -16.86 17.97 -10.35
CA GLU A 14 -16.72 16.77 -11.16
C GLU A 14 -16.22 15.56 -10.35
N HIS A 15 -16.63 14.37 -10.79
CA HIS A 15 -16.12 13.06 -10.39
C HIS A 15 -15.95 12.19 -11.65
N ALA A 16 -15.62 10.90 -11.51
CA ALA A 16 -15.29 9.99 -12.60
C ALA A 16 -16.28 9.88 -13.78
N TYR A 17 -17.56 10.24 -13.59
CA TYR A 17 -18.60 10.14 -14.61
C TYR A 17 -19.25 11.50 -14.91
N GLY A 18 -18.57 12.61 -14.59
CA GLY A 18 -19.03 13.97 -14.82
C GLY A 18 -19.51 14.65 -13.55
N LYS A 19 -20.68 15.29 -13.59
CA LYS A 19 -21.16 16.15 -12.49
C LYS A 19 -21.49 15.37 -11.23
N ALA A 20 -21.01 15.85 -10.09
CA ALA A 20 -21.17 15.21 -8.79
C ALA A 20 -22.48 15.49 -8.04
N SER A 21 -23.58 15.71 -8.79
CA SER A 21 -24.88 16.07 -8.23
C SER A 21 -25.55 14.97 -7.39
N ASP A 22 -25.10 13.73 -7.55
CA ASP A 22 -25.52 12.51 -6.86
C ASP A 22 -24.82 12.29 -5.51
N VAL A 23 -23.59 12.80 -5.34
CA VAL A 23 -22.76 12.62 -4.14
C VAL A 23 -23.47 12.98 -2.82
N PRO A 24 -24.27 14.06 -2.73
CA PRO A 24 -24.97 14.39 -1.48
C PRO A 24 -25.94 13.30 -1.01
N ASP A 25 -26.64 12.66 -1.96
CA ASP A 25 -27.60 11.60 -1.64
C ASP A 25 -26.87 10.32 -1.25
N LEU A 26 -25.79 9.96 -1.97
CA LEU A 26 -24.90 8.87 -1.57
C LEU A 26 -24.35 9.05 -0.14
N LEU A 27 -23.92 10.26 0.23
CA LEU A 27 -23.44 10.55 1.59
C LEU A 27 -24.54 10.42 2.67
N ARG A 28 -25.80 10.67 2.32
CA ARG A 28 -26.96 10.44 3.22
C ARG A 28 -27.30 8.95 3.32
N ASP A 29 -27.15 8.22 2.24
CA ASP A 29 -27.48 6.80 2.17
C ASP A 29 -26.52 5.92 2.99
N LEU A 30 -25.29 6.40 3.25
CA LEU A 30 -24.36 5.78 4.21
C LEU A 30 -24.93 5.62 5.63
N ILE A 31 -25.95 6.40 6.01
CA ILE A 31 -26.65 6.30 7.31
C ILE A 31 -28.10 5.82 7.16
N SER A 32 -28.45 5.23 6.02
CA SER A 32 -29.74 4.57 5.81
C SER A 32 -29.98 3.50 6.87
N LYS A 33 -31.24 3.15 7.13
CA LYS A 33 -31.56 2.00 8.01
C LYS A 33 -31.41 0.67 7.30
N ASP A 34 -31.33 0.69 5.97
CA ASP A 34 -31.20 -0.48 5.13
C ASP A 34 -29.70 -0.76 4.84
N PRO A 35 -29.14 -1.89 5.27
CA PRO A 35 -27.73 -2.22 5.05
C PRO A 35 -27.33 -2.29 3.57
N GLU A 36 -28.22 -2.77 2.69
CA GLU A 36 -27.95 -2.85 1.24
C GLU A 36 -27.80 -1.45 0.64
N THR A 37 -28.66 -0.51 1.02
CA THR A 37 -28.52 0.92 0.67
C THR A 37 -27.17 1.50 1.14
N GLN A 38 -26.72 1.17 2.36
CA GLN A 38 -25.44 1.67 2.86
C GLN A 38 -24.24 1.11 2.07
N GLU A 39 -24.24 -0.20 1.81
CA GLU A 39 -23.18 -0.89 1.07
C GLU A 39 -23.10 -0.38 -0.38
N ASN A 40 -24.24 -0.25 -1.05
CA ASN A 40 -24.32 0.33 -2.39
C ASN A 40 -23.83 1.78 -2.40
N ALA A 41 -24.23 2.60 -1.42
CA ALA A 41 -23.77 3.98 -1.33
C ALA A 41 -22.24 4.09 -1.19
N LEU A 42 -21.63 3.24 -0.36
CA LEU A 42 -20.18 3.20 -0.23
C LEU A 42 -19.52 2.73 -1.54
N TRP A 43 -20.04 1.68 -2.17
CA TRP A 43 -19.54 1.15 -3.44
C TRP A 43 -19.59 2.20 -4.56
N GLU A 44 -20.71 2.91 -4.70
CA GLU A 44 -20.87 4.02 -5.66
C GLU A 44 -19.89 5.17 -5.35
N LEU A 45 -19.65 5.50 -4.08
CA LEU A 45 -18.65 6.51 -3.72
C LEU A 45 -17.22 6.08 -4.11
N TYR A 46 -16.86 4.79 -3.94
CA TYR A 46 -15.61 4.26 -4.50
C TYR A 46 -15.57 4.41 -6.02
N GLY A 47 -16.67 4.12 -6.73
CA GLY A 47 -16.75 4.25 -8.19
C GLY A 47 -16.74 5.68 -8.70
N ASN A 48 -17.28 6.64 -7.94
CA ASN A 48 -17.52 8.00 -8.42
C ASN A 48 -16.38 8.92 -7.99
N ILE A 49 -16.16 9.08 -6.69
CA ILE A 49 -15.18 10.03 -6.13
C ILE A 49 -13.80 9.39 -5.88
N TYR A 50 -13.60 8.12 -6.22
CA TYR A 50 -12.33 7.42 -6.07
C TYR A 50 -12.09 6.33 -7.14
N HIS A 51 -12.27 6.69 -8.41
CA HIS A 51 -12.21 5.72 -9.49
C HIS A 51 -10.77 5.30 -9.82
N GLN A 52 -10.44 4.02 -9.55
CA GLN A 52 -9.14 3.41 -9.89
C GLN A 52 -7.94 4.22 -9.39
N GLY A 53 -8.01 4.73 -8.16
CA GLY A 53 -6.93 5.53 -7.59
C GLY A 53 -7.05 7.03 -7.90
N THR A 54 -7.86 7.46 -8.86
CA THR A 54 -8.01 8.89 -9.20
C THR A 54 -8.87 9.60 -8.15
N ARG A 55 -8.41 10.77 -7.70
CA ARG A 55 -9.18 11.67 -6.83
C ARG A 55 -9.64 12.84 -7.67
N TYR A 56 -10.84 13.31 -7.40
CA TYR A 56 -11.54 14.35 -8.14
C TYR A 56 -11.83 15.56 -7.24
N GLU A 57 -12.31 16.65 -7.84
CA GLU A 57 -12.74 17.82 -7.07
C GLU A 57 -13.79 17.44 -6.02
N ALA A 58 -14.82 16.68 -6.42
CA ALA A 58 -15.87 16.20 -5.52
C ALA A 58 -15.33 15.39 -4.34
N THR A 59 -14.20 14.67 -4.53
CA THR A 59 -13.53 13.90 -3.47
C THR A 59 -13.10 14.80 -2.32
N VAL A 60 -12.45 15.93 -2.63
CA VAL A 60 -11.97 16.89 -1.63
C VAL A 60 -13.14 17.43 -0.80
N TYR A 61 -14.26 17.75 -1.45
CA TYR A 61 -15.47 18.26 -0.80
C TYR A 61 -16.23 17.20 0.01
N ALA A 62 -16.14 15.92 -0.33
CA ALA A 62 -16.79 14.84 0.39
C ALA A 62 -16.12 14.51 1.73
N ILE A 63 -14.79 14.63 1.83
CA ILE A 63 -13.99 14.23 3.01
C ILE A 63 -14.52 14.79 4.34
N PRO A 64 -14.80 16.10 4.49
CA PRO A 64 -15.31 16.64 5.75
C PRO A 64 -16.62 15.99 6.20
N PHE A 65 -17.48 15.57 5.26
CA PHE A 65 -18.75 14.93 5.56
C PHE A 65 -18.56 13.48 6.00
N ILE A 66 -17.66 12.75 5.35
CA ILE A 66 -17.27 11.39 5.79
C ILE A 66 -16.74 11.43 7.22
N PHE A 67 -15.91 12.42 7.58
CA PHE A 67 -15.45 12.57 8.96
C PHE A 67 -16.55 12.97 9.95
N GLN A 68 -17.56 13.74 9.53
CA GLN A 68 -18.74 13.96 10.37
C GLN A 68 -19.50 12.65 10.65
N LEU A 69 -19.53 11.72 9.70
CA LEU A 69 -20.08 10.39 9.90
C LEU A 69 -19.22 9.57 10.87
N ILE A 70 -17.90 9.51 10.67
CA ILE A 70 -16.98 8.77 11.57
C ILE A 70 -17.06 9.25 13.02
N LYS A 71 -17.17 10.57 13.24
CA LYS A 71 -17.28 11.19 14.58
C LYS A 71 -18.60 10.88 15.28
N ALA A 72 -19.64 10.49 14.55
CA ALA A 72 -20.92 10.18 15.16
C ALA A 72 -20.92 8.77 15.78
N PRO A 73 -21.52 8.59 16.98
CA PRO A 73 -21.41 7.36 17.75
C PRO A 73 -22.06 6.15 17.08
N ASP A 74 -23.21 6.35 16.43
CA ASP A 74 -24.06 5.28 15.89
C ASP A 74 -23.96 5.12 14.37
N THR A 75 -22.89 5.63 13.76
CA THR A 75 -22.65 5.49 12.31
C THR A 75 -22.37 4.03 11.94
N PRO A 76 -23.13 3.44 11.00
CA PRO A 76 -22.85 2.10 10.47
C PRO A 76 -21.49 2.05 9.76
N GLN A 77 -20.88 0.87 9.66
CA GLN A 77 -19.70 0.63 8.80
C GLN A 77 -18.53 1.62 9.02
N LYS A 78 -18.36 2.09 10.27
CA LYS A 78 -17.36 3.11 10.61
C LYS A 78 -15.92 2.67 10.26
N ALA A 79 -15.63 1.38 10.37
CA ALA A 79 -14.34 0.81 9.98
C ALA A 79 -14.07 1.02 8.49
N ASP A 80 -15.06 0.76 7.64
CA ASP A 80 -14.97 0.90 6.18
C ASP A 80 -14.87 2.37 5.77
N LEU A 81 -15.58 3.27 6.46
CA LEU A 81 -15.42 4.72 6.25
C LEU A 81 -14.03 5.21 6.61
N ILE A 82 -13.42 4.70 7.70
CA ILE A 82 -12.03 5.02 8.04
C ILE A 82 -11.10 4.52 6.93
N ARG A 83 -11.26 3.28 6.48
CA ARG A 83 -10.45 2.76 5.36
C ARG A 83 -10.59 3.62 4.12
N PHE A 84 -11.83 3.97 3.75
CA PHE A 84 -12.11 4.80 2.60
C PHE A 84 -11.39 6.15 2.69
N THR A 85 -11.36 6.82 3.85
CA THR A 85 -10.61 8.08 3.99
C THR A 85 -9.11 7.94 3.74
N ILE A 86 -8.52 6.77 3.98
CA ILE A 86 -7.10 6.51 3.68
C ILE A 86 -6.89 6.31 2.18
N ASP A 87 -7.79 5.59 1.53
CA ASP A 87 -7.75 5.43 0.07
C ASP A 87 -7.97 6.78 -0.64
N LEU A 88 -8.85 7.65 -0.11
CA LEU A 88 -9.01 9.03 -0.61
C LEU A 88 -7.72 9.86 -0.44
N ALA A 89 -6.99 9.67 0.66
CA ALA A 89 -5.76 10.43 0.93
C ALA A 89 -4.57 9.98 0.06
N LEU A 90 -4.47 8.67 -0.20
CA LEU A 90 -3.24 8.06 -0.73
C LEU A 90 -3.41 7.46 -2.12
N GLY A 91 -4.65 7.17 -2.53
CA GLY A 91 -4.93 6.20 -3.57
C GLY A 91 -4.65 4.80 -3.04
N TYR A 92 -3.43 4.35 -3.25
CA TYR A 92 -2.96 2.99 -2.97
C TYR A 92 -1.92 3.03 -1.84
N PRO A 93 -2.30 2.86 -0.56
CA PRO A 93 -1.37 2.99 0.57
C PRO A 93 -0.13 2.07 0.47
N GLU A 94 -0.33 0.87 -0.08
CA GLU A 94 0.70 -0.14 -0.31
C GLU A 94 1.85 0.34 -1.21
N ALA A 95 1.60 1.29 -2.12
CA ALA A 95 2.63 1.87 -2.99
C ALA A 95 3.72 2.63 -2.20
N PHE A 96 3.43 3.00 -0.94
CA PHE A 96 4.35 3.74 -0.08
C PHE A 96 5.06 2.84 0.94
N LEU A 97 4.78 1.54 0.99
CA LEU A 97 5.47 0.62 1.90
C LEU A 97 6.92 0.35 1.46
N PRO A 98 7.83 0.03 2.41
CA PRO A 98 7.71 0.11 3.86
C PRO A 98 7.95 1.52 4.43
N LYS A 99 8.38 2.47 3.59
CA LYS A 99 8.95 3.75 4.01
C LYS A 99 7.90 4.77 4.45
N GLY A 100 6.66 4.59 4.01
CA GLY A 100 5.59 5.55 4.16
C GLY A 100 5.65 6.69 3.16
N THR A 101 4.75 7.64 3.29
CA THR A 101 4.50 8.71 2.32
C THR A 101 5.39 9.92 2.58
N ASN A 102 5.75 10.61 1.51
CA ASN A 102 6.40 11.91 1.56
C ASN A 102 5.71 12.86 0.58
N VAL A 103 4.75 13.64 1.07
CA VAL A 103 3.91 14.50 0.22
C VAL A 103 4.68 15.65 -0.42
N GLU A 104 5.86 15.99 0.08
CA GLU A 104 6.74 16.93 -0.62
C GLU A 104 7.21 16.37 -1.97
N ASP A 105 7.50 15.06 -2.05
CA ASP A 105 7.91 14.43 -3.32
C ASP A 105 6.77 14.52 -4.35
N TRP A 106 5.51 14.40 -3.89
CA TRP A 106 4.36 14.53 -4.77
C TRP A 106 4.24 15.94 -5.34
N LYS A 107 4.61 16.99 -4.59
CA LYS A 107 4.51 18.37 -5.11
C LYS A 107 5.47 18.60 -6.27
N ASP A 108 6.66 18.03 -6.19
CA ASP A 108 7.66 18.11 -7.25
C ASP A 108 7.17 17.34 -8.48
N ASP A 109 6.60 16.15 -8.28
CA ASP A 109 5.97 15.36 -9.36
C ASP A 109 4.82 16.15 -10.01
N VAL A 110 3.91 16.71 -9.21
CA VAL A 110 2.78 17.52 -9.72
C VAL A 110 3.28 18.76 -10.47
N ALA A 111 4.32 19.44 -9.98
CA ALA A 111 4.88 20.61 -10.64
C ALA A 111 5.53 20.25 -11.98
N TYR A 112 6.30 19.15 -12.02
CA TYR A 112 6.91 18.62 -13.24
C TYR A 112 5.84 18.23 -14.27
N LEU A 113 4.83 17.47 -13.83
CA LEU A 113 3.74 17.05 -14.71
C LEU A 113 2.97 18.24 -15.27
N LYS A 114 2.74 19.29 -14.47
CA LYS A 114 2.12 20.53 -14.95
C LYS A 114 2.96 21.25 -16.02
N SER A 115 4.29 21.26 -15.90
CA SER A 115 5.14 21.88 -16.92
C SER A 115 5.15 21.11 -18.24
N GLU A 116 5.14 19.77 -18.22
CA GLU A 116 5.11 18.96 -19.45
C GLU A 116 3.83 19.21 -20.26
N LEU A 117 2.70 19.45 -19.58
CA LEU A 117 1.41 19.77 -20.22
C LEU A 117 1.38 21.12 -20.94
N GLU A 118 2.13 22.10 -20.43
CA GLU A 118 2.25 23.39 -21.10
C GLU A 118 3.07 23.28 -22.40
N GLU A 119 3.88 22.22 -22.54
CA GLU A 119 4.73 21.96 -23.71
C GLU A 119 4.06 21.03 -24.74
N GLU A 120 3.19 20.09 -24.32
CA GLU A 120 2.47 19.13 -25.17
C GLU A 120 0.98 19.50 -25.40
N ASP A 121 0.69 20.68 -25.96
CA ASP A 121 -0.65 20.99 -26.51
C ASP A 121 -0.80 20.41 -27.92
N ASP A 122 -0.83 19.07 -28.05
CA ASP A 122 -0.98 18.36 -29.34
C ASP A 122 -2.42 17.95 -29.70
N GLY A 123 -3.38 18.23 -28.81
CA GLY A 123 -4.82 18.04 -29.05
C GLY A 123 -5.35 16.62 -28.78
N ASN A 124 -4.60 15.75 -28.08
CA ASN A 124 -5.11 14.44 -27.66
C ASN A 124 -5.85 14.51 -26.29
N GLU A 125 -7.16 14.80 -26.32
CA GLU A 125 -8.01 15.04 -25.13
C GLU A 125 -8.07 13.86 -24.12
N ASP A 126 -7.85 12.62 -24.57
CA ASP A 126 -8.03 11.42 -23.72
C ASP A 126 -6.80 11.09 -22.85
N TYR A 127 -5.59 11.55 -23.20
CA TYR A 127 -4.36 11.14 -22.51
C TYR A 127 -4.18 11.83 -21.14
N LEU A 128 -5.05 12.80 -20.80
CA LEU A 128 -4.82 13.78 -19.74
C LEU A 128 -5.95 13.94 -18.72
N ASP A 129 -6.99 13.11 -18.78
CA ASP A 129 -8.19 13.33 -17.96
C ASP A 129 -7.93 13.21 -16.45
N TRP A 130 -7.11 12.24 -16.02
CA TRP A 130 -6.73 12.11 -14.61
C TRP A 130 -5.82 13.26 -14.12
N TYR A 131 -5.02 13.86 -15.01
CA TYR A 131 -4.15 15.00 -14.69
C TYR A 131 -4.94 16.27 -14.38
N LYS A 132 -6.15 16.44 -14.94
CA LYS A 132 -7.04 17.57 -14.61
C LYS A 132 -7.32 17.66 -13.12
N HIS A 133 -7.23 16.54 -12.42
CA HIS A 133 -7.51 16.44 -10.99
C HIS A 133 -6.27 16.25 -10.13
N ILE A 134 -5.07 16.50 -10.68
CA ILE A 134 -3.81 16.28 -9.96
C ILE A 134 -3.72 17.09 -8.65
N ASP A 135 -4.33 18.27 -8.59
CA ASP A 135 -4.40 19.07 -7.37
C ASP A 135 -5.22 18.39 -6.26
N ALA A 136 -6.23 17.59 -6.64
CA ALA A 136 -7.04 16.84 -5.69
C ALA A 136 -6.21 15.81 -4.91
N TYR A 137 -5.07 15.34 -5.44
CA TYR A 137 -4.23 14.35 -4.78
C TYR A 137 -3.66 14.92 -3.47
N ILE A 138 -3.09 16.12 -3.55
CA ILE A 138 -2.52 16.82 -2.40
C ILE A 138 -3.62 17.37 -1.50
N ASP A 139 -4.71 17.87 -2.07
CA ASP A 139 -5.81 18.45 -1.30
C ASP A 139 -6.60 17.42 -0.50
N CYS A 140 -6.85 16.23 -1.06
CA CYS A 140 -7.41 15.10 -0.32
C CYS A 140 -6.50 14.70 0.85
N TYR A 141 -5.18 14.51 0.61
CA TYR A 141 -4.25 14.20 1.68
C TYR A 141 -4.30 15.26 2.80
N LYS A 142 -4.24 16.55 2.46
CA LYS A 142 -4.31 17.65 3.43
C LYS A 142 -5.65 17.70 4.17
N ALA A 143 -6.76 17.38 3.50
CA ALA A 143 -8.08 17.35 4.12
C ALA A 143 -8.18 16.23 5.16
N VAL A 144 -7.63 15.05 4.86
CA VAL A 144 -7.60 13.89 5.76
C VAL A 144 -6.57 14.09 6.89
N LEU A 145 -5.41 14.68 6.60
CA LEU A 145 -4.37 15.01 7.58
C LEU A 145 -4.93 15.85 8.74
N LYS A 146 -5.79 16.84 8.45
CA LYS A 146 -6.44 17.69 9.47
C LYS A 146 -7.31 16.89 10.45
N GLU A 147 -7.69 15.67 10.08
CA GLU A 147 -8.60 14.81 10.80
C GLU A 147 -7.92 13.63 11.49
N VAL A 148 -6.57 13.59 11.52
CA VAL A 148 -5.78 12.67 12.36
C VAL A 148 -6.27 12.61 13.82
N PRO A 149 -6.68 13.71 14.48
CA PRO A 149 -7.27 13.64 15.82
C PRO A 149 -8.51 12.73 15.93
N THR A 150 -9.27 12.56 14.86
CA THR A 150 -10.42 11.66 14.81
C THR A 150 -9.98 10.20 14.88
N TYR A 151 -8.92 9.81 14.15
CA TYR A 151 -8.36 8.45 14.26
C TYR A 151 -7.83 8.17 15.66
N ILE A 152 -7.19 9.14 16.32
CA ILE A 152 -6.74 9.01 17.72
C ILE A 152 -7.93 8.72 18.66
N GLN A 153 -9.09 9.34 18.44
CA GLN A 153 -10.30 9.05 19.22
C GLN A 153 -10.79 7.61 18.97
N CYS A 154 -10.78 7.18 17.70
CA CYS A 154 -11.19 5.83 17.27
C CYS A 154 -10.32 4.70 17.87
N LEU A 155 -9.11 4.97 18.35
CA LEU A 155 -8.30 3.98 19.08
C LEU A 155 -8.97 3.44 20.36
N ASN A 156 -10.00 4.12 20.87
CA ASN A 156 -10.77 3.68 22.04
C ASN A 156 -12.20 3.24 21.68
N ASP A 157 -12.51 3.04 20.40
CA ASP A 157 -13.83 2.53 19.99
C ASP A 157 -14.03 1.09 20.51
N LYS A 158 -15.29 0.74 20.79
CA LYS A 158 -15.67 -0.61 21.25
C LYS A 158 -15.43 -1.66 20.16
N ASP A 159 -15.59 -1.26 18.90
CA ASP A 159 -15.41 -2.11 17.74
C ASP A 159 -13.91 -2.29 17.43
N GLU A 160 -13.46 -3.55 17.38
CA GLU A 160 -12.08 -3.89 17.06
C GLU A 160 -11.67 -3.49 15.64
N MET A 161 -12.61 -3.52 14.69
CA MET A 161 -12.35 -3.15 13.30
C MET A 161 -12.18 -1.64 13.14
N VAL A 162 -12.90 -0.85 13.93
CA VAL A 162 -12.69 0.61 14.01
C VAL A 162 -11.32 0.91 14.60
N ARG A 163 -10.93 0.21 15.68
CA ARG A 163 -9.59 0.37 16.26
C ARG A 163 -8.49 -0.04 15.28
N LEU A 164 -8.65 -1.17 14.58
CA LEU A 164 -7.69 -1.67 13.60
C LEU A 164 -7.46 -0.67 12.45
N ASN A 165 -8.53 -0.16 11.86
CA ASN A 165 -8.45 0.82 10.78
C ASN A 165 -7.92 2.18 11.26
N ALA A 166 -8.21 2.56 12.51
CA ALA A 166 -7.61 3.75 13.11
C ALA A 166 -6.09 3.58 13.35
N ILE A 167 -5.64 2.41 13.81
CA ILE A 167 -4.21 2.09 13.93
C ILE A 167 -3.53 2.22 12.57
N PHE A 168 -4.09 1.56 11.55
CA PHE A 168 -3.60 1.62 10.17
C PHE A 168 -3.54 3.06 9.64
N ALA A 169 -4.61 3.83 9.82
CA ALA A 169 -4.72 5.22 9.41
C ALA A 169 -3.58 6.11 9.96
N LEU A 170 -3.24 5.94 11.23
CA LEU A 170 -2.24 6.78 11.90
C LEU A 170 -0.81 6.61 11.35
N ALA A 171 -0.52 5.55 10.60
CA ALA A 171 0.80 5.28 10.05
C ALA A 171 1.18 6.18 8.86
N TRP A 172 0.19 6.78 8.19
CA TRP A 172 0.39 7.42 6.89
C TRP A 172 0.67 8.92 6.96
N PHE A 173 0.45 9.56 8.12
CA PHE A 173 0.54 11.02 8.23
C PHE A 173 1.85 11.45 8.88
N ARG A 174 2.89 11.64 8.04
CA ARG A 174 4.24 12.00 8.48
C ARG A 174 4.26 13.25 9.36
N GLU A 175 3.46 14.24 9.02
CA GLU A 175 3.37 15.53 9.71
C GLU A 175 2.86 15.40 11.15
N GLU A 176 2.02 14.39 11.42
CA GLU A 176 1.48 14.09 12.74
C GLU A 176 2.22 12.93 13.44
N ALA A 177 3.34 12.47 12.87
CA ALA A 177 4.00 11.26 13.34
C ALA A 177 4.38 11.32 14.83
N LYS A 178 4.81 12.49 15.31
CA LYS A 178 5.16 12.71 16.73
C LYS A 178 3.96 12.53 17.67
N THR A 179 2.78 12.99 17.27
CA THR A 179 1.55 12.83 18.05
C THR A 179 1.09 11.37 17.99
N SER A 180 1.04 10.79 16.79
CA SER A 180 0.59 9.42 16.53
C SER A 180 1.45 8.40 17.27
N ILE A 181 2.78 8.51 17.22
CA ILE A 181 3.68 7.51 17.82
C ILE A 181 3.50 7.43 19.34
N SER A 182 3.29 8.58 20.01
CA SER A 182 3.02 8.61 21.45
C SER A 182 1.72 7.87 21.79
N LYS A 183 0.66 8.05 20.99
CA LYS A 183 -0.64 7.42 21.23
C LYS A 183 -0.62 5.93 20.93
N VAL A 184 0.08 5.52 19.88
CA VAL A 184 0.23 4.11 19.50
C VAL A 184 1.10 3.36 20.52
N ARG A 185 2.17 3.98 21.05
CA ARG A 185 2.97 3.43 22.17
C ARG A 185 2.13 3.24 23.45
N GLU A 186 1.23 4.19 23.76
CA GLU A 186 0.29 4.05 24.88
C GLU A 186 -0.68 2.88 24.65
N LEU A 187 -1.17 2.70 23.43
CA LEU A 187 -2.06 1.59 23.06
C LEU A 187 -1.37 0.22 23.18
N LEU A 188 -0.12 0.10 22.72
CA LEU A 188 0.65 -1.16 22.78
C LEU A 188 0.75 -1.72 24.20
N LYS A 189 0.80 -0.85 25.23
CA LYS A 189 0.92 -1.26 26.64
C LYS A 189 -0.32 -1.98 27.18
N LYS A 190 -1.48 -1.79 26.56
CA LYS A 190 -2.78 -2.30 27.04
C LYS A 190 -3.46 -3.27 26.09
N GLU A 191 -3.07 -3.30 24.82
CA GLU A 191 -3.68 -4.16 23.82
C GLU A 191 -3.29 -5.63 24.02
N THR A 192 -4.25 -6.52 23.79
CA THR A 192 -4.09 -7.97 23.91
C THR A 192 -4.47 -8.72 22.63
N ASP A 193 -5.26 -8.10 21.75
CA ASP A 193 -5.62 -8.74 20.49
C ASP A 193 -4.38 -8.88 19.58
N PRO A 194 -4.06 -10.10 19.10
CA PRO A 194 -2.87 -10.31 18.32
C PRO A 194 -2.79 -9.56 16.98
N LYS A 195 -3.94 -9.32 16.32
CA LYS A 195 -3.97 -8.60 15.03
C LYS A 195 -3.75 -7.11 15.25
N LEU A 196 -4.37 -6.54 16.30
CA LEU A 196 -4.13 -5.15 16.66
C LEU A 196 -2.68 -4.94 17.12
N ILE A 197 -2.10 -5.85 17.92
CA ILE A 197 -0.66 -5.78 18.29
C ILE A 197 0.22 -5.80 17.03
N ALA A 198 -0.01 -6.74 16.11
CA ALA A 198 0.74 -6.80 14.85
C ALA A 198 0.64 -5.49 14.05
N SER A 199 -0.58 -4.94 13.92
CA SER A 199 -0.81 -3.67 13.23
C SER A 199 -0.16 -2.47 13.93
N ILE A 200 -0.17 -2.45 15.27
CA ILE A 200 0.52 -1.45 16.09
C ILE A 200 2.02 -1.49 15.84
N LEU A 201 2.63 -2.68 15.77
CA LEU A 201 4.07 -2.82 15.53
C LEU A 201 4.47 -2.26 14.15
N ILE A 202 3.68 -2.56 13.12
CA ILE A 202 3.94 -1.99 11.78
C ILE A 202 3.76 -0.47 11.79
N THR A 203 2.70 0.03 12.44
CA THR A 203 2.45 1.48 12.59
C THR A 203 3.61 2.18 13.28
N LEU A 204 4.09 1.62 14.41
CA LEU A 204 5.26 2.16 15.12
C LEU A 204 6.50 2.14 14.26
N SER A 205 6.68 1.13 13.40
CA SER A 205 7.85 1.07 12.53
C SER A 205 7.89 2.23 11.53
N MET A 206 6.76 2.54 10.90
CA MET A 206 6.67 3.64 9.93
C MET A 206 6.82 5.00 10.62
N LEU A 207 6.14 5.18 11.76
CA LEU A 207 6.24 6.40 12.56
C LEU A 207 7.67 6.61 13.09
N GLY A 208 8.33 5.54 13.52
CA GLY A 208 9.74 5.55 13.92
C GLY A 208 10.65 5.95 12.77
N ALA A 209 10.44 5.37 11.58
CA ALA A 209 11.20 5.72 10.38
C ALA A 209 11.05 7.21 9.99
N TYR A 210 9.83 7.75 10.00
CA TYR A 210 9.59 9.18 9.73
C TYR A 210 10.35 10.11 10.68
N LEU A 211 10.45 9.72 11.95
CA LEU A 211 11.06 10.50 13.02
C LEU A 211 12.55 10.20 13.20
N ASN A 212 13.10 9.22 12.47
CA ASN A 212 14.40 8.60 12.76
C ASN A 212 14.53 8.17 14.23
N ASP A 213 13.43 7.67 14.81
CA ASP A 213 13.34 7.22 16.20
C ASP A 213 13.48 5.69 16.28
N THR A 214 14.65 5.23 16.70
CA THR A 214 14.96 3.80 16.85
C THR A 214 14.72 3.28 18.27
N SER A 215 14.12 4.08 19.16
CA SER A 215 13.96 3.72 20.58
C SER A 215 13.10 2.47 20.84
N ASP A 216 12.23 2.11 19.88
CA ASP A 216 11.37 0.92 19.96
C ASP A 216 12.11 -0.39 19.57
N HIS A 217 13.40 -0.36 19.18
CA HIS A 217 14.12 -1.57 18.74
C HIS A 217 14.06 -2.73 19.76
N ASN A 218 14.21 -2.44 21.06
CA ASN A 218 14.13 -3.46 22.10
C ASN A 218 12.71 -4.01 22.27
N ILE A 219 11.69 -3.17 22.05
CA ILE A 219 10.29 -3.59 22.07
C ILE A 219 10.05 -4.55 20.91
N PHE A 220 10.49 -4.22 19.68
CA PHE A 220 10.38 -5.14 18.54
C PHE A 220 11.08 -6.47 18.82
N LYS A 221 12.33 -6.46 19.30
CA LYS A 221 13.06 -7.71 19.66
C LYS A 221 12.29 -8.56 20.66
N GLN A 222 11.66 -7.96 21.67
CA GLN A 222 10.85 -8.69 22.64
C GLN A 222 9.69 -9.46 21.99
N TYR A 223 9.07 -8.89 20.95
CA TYR A 223 7.94 -9.49 20.24
C TYR A 223 8.34 -10.59 19.24
N ILE A 224 9.64 -10.73 18.93
CA ILE A 224 10.16 -11.86 18.15
C ILE A 224 10.44 -13.03 19.11
N HIS A 225 9.36 -13.65 19.62
CA HIS A 225 9.44 -14.74 20.60
C HIS A 225 8.30 -15.74 20.40
N GLU A 226 8.54 -17.02 20.67
CA GLU A 226 7.56 -18.11 20.53
C GLU A 226 6.28 -17.98 21.38
N LYS A 227 6.25 -17.05 22.34
CA LYS A 227 5.10 -16.82 23.23
C LYS A 227 4.03 -15.96 22.57
N TYR A 228 4.40 -15.25 21.50
CA TYR A 228 3.49 -14.43 20.69
C TYR A 228 3.08 -15.18 19.43
N THR A 229 2.01 -14.71 18.79
CA THR A 229 1.54 -15.31 17.54
C THR A 229 2.56 -15.08 16.43
N PHE A 230 2.60 -15.98 15.44
CA PHE A 230 3.56 -15.85 14.36
C PHE A 230 3.41 -14.53 13.56
N LEU A 231 2.18 -14.02 13.43
CA LEU A 231 1.91 -12.71 12.82
C LEU A 231 2.57 -11.55 13.60
N ILE A 232 2.54 -11.58 14.93
CA ILE A 232 3.24 -10.59 15.78
C ILE A 232 4.74 -10.67 15.54
N ASN A 233 5.32 -11.88 15.53
CA ASN A 233 6.76 -12.05 15.34
C ASN A 233 7.22 -11.50 13.98
N VAL A 234 6.46 -11.77 12.91
CA VAL A 234 6.75 -11.25 11.56
C VAL A 234 6.61 -9.72 11.53
N SER A 235 5.56 -9.17 12.13
CA SER A 235 5.34 -7.72 12.20
C SER A 235 6.43 -7.00 12.98
N ALA A 236 6.92 -7.61 14.07
CA ALA A 236 8.04 -7.10 14.85
C ALA A 236 9.37 -7.15 14.06
N ALA A 237 9.61 -8.23 13.31
CA ALA A 237 10.79 -8.35 12.45
C ALA A 237 10.77 -7.34 11.31
N ILE A 238 9.63 -7.15 10.65
CA ILE A 238 9.43 -6.04 9.69
C ILE A 238 9.73 -4.70 10.37
N GLY A 239 9.18 -4.52 11.58
CA GLY A 239 9.28 -3.25 12.27
C GLY A 239 10.71 -2.85 12.64
N ILE A 240 11.49 -3.79 13.18
CA ILE A 240 12.89 -3.52 13.51
C ILE A 240 13.76 -3.30 12.27
N ILE A 241 13.53 -4.04 11.18
CA ILE A 241 14.27 -3.82 9.92
C ILE A 241 13.98 -2.41 9.39
N ASN A 242 12.72 -1.94 9.46
CA ASN A 242 12.35 -0.64 8.94
C ASN A 242 13.02 0.53 9.70
N ILE A 243 13.17 0.42 11.02
CA ILE A 243 13.79 1.48 11.85
C ILE A 243 15.32 1.40 11.92
N LEU A 244 15.92 0.21 11.83
CA LEU A 244 17.38 0.04 11.89
C LEU A 244 18.03 0.01 10.50
N GLN A 245 17.32 -0.40 9.46
CA GLN A 245 17.79 -0.43 8.08
C GLN A 245 19.11 -1.20 7.96
N GLU A 246 20.19 -0.55 7.52
CA GLU A 246 21.53 -1.15 7.39
C GLU A 246 22.12 -1.64 8.72
N ASP A 247 21.68 -1.10 9.86
CA ASP A 247 22.12 -1.53 11.19
C ASP A 247 21.37 -2.78 11.72
N THR A 248 20.48 -3.37 10.92
CA THR A 248 19.69 -4.54 11.35
C THR A 248 20.58 -5.78 11.52
N GLU A 249 20.40 -6.50 12.63
CA GLU A 249 21.06 -7.78 12.81
C GLU A 249 20.64 -8.83 11.78
N LYS A 250 21.63 -9.57 11.26
CA LYS A 250 21.43 -10.59 10.23
C LYS A 250 20.41 -11.66 10.65
N GLU A 251 20.36 -12.02 11.93
CA GLU A 251 19.43 -13.02 12.46
C GLU A 251 17.95 -12.63 12.25
N ILE A 252 17.65 -11.32 12.20
CA ILE A 252 16.29 -10.83 11.95
C ILE A 252 15.93 -10.98 10.47
N LEU A 253 16.87 -10.65 9.57
CA LEU A 253 16.70 -10.87 8.14
C LEU A 253 16.52 -12.37 7.85
N ASP A 254 17.40 -13.20 8.42
CA ASP A 254 17.36 -14.65 8.30
C ASP A 254 16.05 -15.25 8.83
N PHE A 255 15.47 -14.67 9.90
CA PHE A 255 14.16 -15.06 10.42
C PHE A 255 13.05 -14.87 9.37
N LEU A 256 12.97 -13.71 8.70
CA LEU A 256 11.97 -13.49 7.66
C LEU A 256 12.21 -14.40 6.45
N ILE A 257 13.44 -14.46 5.95
CA ILE A 257 13.84 -15.25 4.77
C ILE A 257 13.52 -16.74 4.98
N SER A 258 13.86 -17.29 6.15
CA SER A 258 13.68 -18.71 6.45
C SER A 258 12.21 -19.10 6.69
N ASN A 259 11.32 -18.13 6.92
CA ASN A 259 9.92 -18.38 7.24
C ASN A 259 8.93 -17.97 6.14
N LEU A 260 9.37 -17.56 4.94
CA LEU A 260 8.47 -17.12 3.85
C LEU A 260 7.34 -18.10 3.54
N GLU A 261 7.59 -19.42 3.56
CA GLU A 261 6.56 -20.44 3.34
C GLU A 261 5.49 -20.43 4.44
N LYS A 262 5.91 -20.27 5.70
CA LYS A 262 5.00 -20.16 6.83
C LYS A 262 4.23 -18.83 6.82
N ILE A 263 4.88 -17.75 6.37
CA ILE A 263 4.24 -16.44 6.18
C ILE A 263 3.15 -16.56 5.12
N ASN A 264 3.42 -17.24 4.01
CA ASN A 264 2.44 -17.46 2.95
C ASN A 264 1.23 -18.30 3.38
N GLN A 265 1.36 -19.09 4.44
CA GLN A 265 0.29 -19.93 5.01
C GLN A 265 -0.56 -19.20 6.05
N LEU A 266 -0.26 -17.95 6.39
CA LEU A 266 -1.08 -17.16 7.31
C LEU A 266 -2.43 -16.85 6.66
N GLU A 267 -3.50 -17.25 7.32
CA GLU A 267 -4.88 -16.91 6.93
C GLU A 267 -5.20 -15.48 7.36
N ILE A 268 -4.83 -14.51 6.52
CA ILE A 268 -5.15 -13.10 6.67
C ILE A 268 -5.80 -12.55 5.41
N SER A 269 -6.62 -11.52 5.57
CA SER A 269 -7.30 -10.81 4.50
C SER A 269 -7.13 -9.30 4.68
N PRO A 270 -7.26 -8.47 3.63
CA PRO A 270 -7.20 -7.01 3.75
C PRO A 270 -8.12 -6.45 4.84
N VAL A 271 -9.31 -7.04 4.99
CA VAL A 271 -10.28 -6.66 6.03
C VAL A 271 -9.71 -6.92 7.42
N SER A 272 -9.19 -8.12 7.66
CA SER A 272 -8.71 -8.51 8.99
C SER A 272 -7.28 -8.04 9.33
N PHE A 273 -6.50 -7.66 8.33
CA PHE A 273 -5.14 -7.15 8.45
C PHE A 273 -4.80 -6.30 7.21
N PRO A 274 -4.95 -4.96 7.28
CA PRO A 274 -4.96 -4.07 6.11
C PRO A 274 -3.59 -3.77 5.51
N TRP A 275 -2.53 -4.39 6.01
CA TRP A 275 -1.16 -4.13 5.57
C TRP A 275 -0.84 -4.88 4.29
N ASN A 276 -0.45 -4.12 3.25
CA ASN A 276 -0.15 -4.62 1.91
C ASN A 276 -1.25 -5.53 1.34
N ASP A 277 -2.52 -5.14 1.56
CA ASP A 277 -3.71 -5.91 1.18
C ASP A 277 -3.68 -7.38 1.67
N GLY A 278 -3.10 -7.61 2.84
CA GLY A 278 -2.95 -8.95 3.41
C GLY A 278 -1.84 -9.79 2.76
N ASP A 279 -1.15 -9.31 1.74
CA ASP A 279 0.01 -9.99 1.15
C ASP A 279 1.28 -9.72 1.95
N LEU A 280 1.41 -10.42 3.08
CA LEU A 280 2.58 -10.27 3.96
C LEU A 280 3.89 -10.78 3.32
N VAL A 281 3.82 -11.68 2.33
CA VAL A 281 5.00 -12.10 1.56
C VAL A 281 5.49 -10.95 0.69
N GLY A 282 4.58 -10.27 -0.02
CA GLY A 282 4.90 -9.06 -0.77
C GLY A 282 5.50 -7.98 0.13
N TYR A 283 4.92 -7.77 1.31
CA TYR A 283 5.45 -6.76 2.24
C TYR A 283 6.86 -7.10 2.73
N VAL A 284 7.13 -8.36 3.08
CA VAL A 284 8.49 -8.82 3.42
C VAL A 284 9.44 -8.65 2.22
N ALA A 285 8.96 -8.86 1.00
CA ALA A 285 9.74 -8.64 -0.20
C ALA A 285 10.15 -7.17 -0.37
N ASP A 286 9.24 -6.22 -0.13
CA ASP A 286 9.56 -4.79 -0.18
C ASP A 286 10.54 -4.38 0.93
N VAL A 287 10.35 -4.87 2.16
CA VAL A 287 11.28 -4.62 3.27
C VAL A 287 12.69 -5.11 2.94
N LEU A 288 12.81 -6.34 2.42
CA LEU A 288 14.11 -6.92 2.05
C LEU A 288 14.69 -6.31 0.76
N LYS A 289 13.87 -5.82 -0.16
CA LYS A 289 14.32 -5.04 -1.33
C LYS A 289 15.05 -3.77 -0.89
N PHE A 290 14.50 -3.03 0.07
CA PHE A 290 15.10 -1.76 0.50
C PHE A 290 16.25 -1.92 1.50
N PHE A 291 16.21 -2.95 2.35
CA PHE A 291 17.13 -3.07 3.49
C PHE A 291 17.92 -4.38 3.55
N GLY A 292 17.69 -5.33 2.63
CA GLY A 292 18.37 -6.63 2.55
C GLY A 292 19.42 -6.73 1.44
N VAL A 293 19.82 -5.60 0.84
CA VAL A 293 20.60 -5.53 -0.41
C VAL A 293 21.95 -6.27 -0.34
N GLU A 294 22.53 -6.43 0.86
CA GLU A 294 23.83 -7.10 1.04
C GLU A 294 23.76 -8.64 1.14
N SER A 295 22.61 -9.28 0.89
CA SER A 295 22.48 -10.76 0.99
C SER A 295 21.69 -11.42 -0.15
N PRO A 296 22.00 -11.14 -1.44
CA PRO A 296 21.31 -11.75 -2.57
C PRO A 296 21.46 -13.28 -2.60
N GLU A 297 22.55 -13.85 -2.07
CA GLU A 297 22.77 -15.29 -1.95
C GLU A 297 21.72 -16.01 -1.11
N THR A 298 21.10 -15.32 -0.15
CA THR A 298 20.11 -15.91 0.76
C THR A 298 18.70 -15.54 0.30
N ILE A 299 18.49 -14.29 -0.10
CA ILE A 299 17.18 -13.77 -0.51
C ILE A 299 16.72 -14.40 -1.83
N VAL A 300 17.56 -14.39 -2.87
CA VAL A 300 17.15 -14.82 -4.21
C VAL A 300 16.68 -16.28 -4.23
N PRO A 301 17.39 -17.26 -3.63
CA PRO A 301 16.90 -18.63 -3.58
C PRO A 301 15.59 -18.79 -2.81
N ALA A 302 15.42 -18.11 -1.68
CA ALA A 302 14.21 -18.18 -0.87
C ALA A 302 13.01 -17.59 -1.61
N PHE A 303 13.18 -16.42 -2.24
CA PHE A 303 12.14 -15.74 -3.02
C PHE A 303 11.80 -16.53 -4.29
N CYS A 304 12.78 -17.09 -4.99
CA CYS A 304 12.52 -17.98 -6.14
C CYS A 304 11.79 -19.27 -5.73
N LYS A 305 11.98 -19.76 -4.49
CA LYS A 305 11.27 -20.94 -3.99
C LYS A 305 9.79 -20.60 -3.76
N ILE A 306 9.50 -19.52 -3.04
CA ILE A 306 8.12 -19.11 -2.75
C ILE A 306 7.39 -18.61 -4.00
N LEU A 307 8.09 -17.97 -4.95
CA LEU A 307 7.50 -17.51 -6.20
C LEU A 307 6.78 -18.65 -6.94
N LYS A 308 7.28 -19.89 -6.87
CA LYS A 308 6.67 -21.07 -7.52
C LYS A 308 5.29 -21.41 -6.97
N THR A 309 4.95 -20.94 -5.78
CA THR A 309 3.65 -21.20 -5.13
C THR A 309 2.69 -20.02 -5.26
N LEU A 310 3.12 -18.89 -5.81
CA LEU A 310 2.30 -17.68 -5.95
C LEU A 310 1.73 -17.55 -7.36
N SER A 311 0.66 -16.78 -7.47
CA SER A 311 -0.02 -16.38 -8.71
C SER A 311 -0.50 -14.93 -8.62
N GLY A 312 -1.00 -14.38 -9.73
CA GLY A 312 -1.64 -13.06 -9.73
C GLY A 312 -0.75 -11.94 -9.22
N PHE A 313 -1.36 -10.96 -8.54
CA PHE A 313 -0.66 -9.80 -7.98
C PHE A 313 0.43 -10.17 -6.97
N ARG A 314 0.23 -11.22 -6.17
CA ARG A 314 1.23 -11.67 -5.18
C ARG A 314 2.52 -12.14 -5.84
N ALA A 315 2.42 -12.87 -6.95
CA ALA A 315 3.58 -13.27 -7.74
C ALA A 315 4.26 -12.04 -8.39
N PHE A 316 3.46 -11.11 -8.92
CA PHE A 316 3.96 -9.89 -9.54
C PHE A 316 4.75 -9.01 -8.56
N ASN A 317 4.22 -8.76 -7.36
CA ASN A 317 4.88 -7.96 -6.33
C ASN A 317 6.25 -8.55 -5.94
N LEU A 318 6.31 -9.88 -5.76
CA LEU A 318 7.56 -10.57 -5.47
C LEU A 318 8.57 -10.49 -6.64
N ILE A 319 8.10 -10.58 -7.88
CA ILE A 319 8.95 -10.43 -9.08
C ILE A 319 9.51 -9.01 -9.16
N ASN A 320 8.68 -8.00 -8.95
CA ASN A 320 9.11 -6.61 -8.93
C ASN A 320 10.21 -6.42 -7.87
N ALA A 321 9.99 -6.89 -6.64
CA ALA A 321 11.00 -6.84 -5.58
C ALA A 321 12.31 -7.55 -5.98
N LEU A 322 12.23 -8.76 -6.54
CA LEU A 322 13.39 -9.51 -7.04
C LEU A 322 14.16 -8.75 -8.12
N PHE A 323 13.47 -8.07 -9.03
CA PHE A 323 14.11 -7.32 -10.12
C PHE A 323 14.94 -6.17 -9.58
N TRP A 324 14.39 -5.38 -8.67
CA TRP A 324 15.14 -4.32 -8.00
C TRP A 324 16.35 -4.83 -7.21
N ILE A 325 16.30 -6.06 -6.68
CA ILE A 325 17.44 -6.68 -5.98
C ILE A 325 18.55 -7.13 -6.94
N VAL A 326 18.19 -7.70 -8.11
CA VAL A 326 19.16 -8.35 -9.01
C VAL A 326 19.54 -7.54 -10.25
N PHE A 327 18.80 -6.46 -10.54
CA PHE A 327 19.04 -5.52 -11.64
C PHE A 327 19.13 -4.07 -11.12
N PRO A 328 20.16 -3.72 -10.33
CA PRO A 328 20.31 -2.36 -9.80
C PRO A 328 20.63 -1.32 -10.89
N ASP A 329 21.33 -1.74 -11.95
CA ASP A 329 21.70 -0.89 -13.10
C ASP A 329 21.05 -1.44 -14.38
N ILE A 330 20.06 -0.72 -14.91
CA ILE A 330 19.40 -1.06 -16.17
C ILE A 330 20.25 -0.47 -17.31
N PRO A 331 20.63 -1.25 -18.34
CA PRO A 331 21.44 -0.73 -19.44
C PRO A 331 20.69 0.35 -20.23
N ASP A 332 21.39 1.40 -20.65
CA ASP A 332 20.85 2.46 -21.52
C ASP A 332 20.53 1.97 -22.96
N GLY A 333 20.93 0.74 -23.32
CA GLY A 333 20.91 0.19 -24.68
C GLY A 333 19.91 -0.96 -24.93
N ASP A 334 20.36 -1.96 -25.72
CA ASP A 334 19.59 -3.14 -26.14
C ASP A 334 19.17 -4.06 -24.98
N GLU A 335 18.28 -5.02 -25.26
CA GLU A 335 17.90 -6.06 -24.30
C GLU A 335 19.10 -6.87 -23.77
N TRP A 336 19.00 -7.33 -22.53
CA TRP A 336 20.01 -8.19 -21.91
C TRP A 336 20.31 -9.43 -22.75
N THR A 337 21.60 -9.78 -22.87
CA THR A 337 22.04 -11.06 -23.43
C THR A 337 22.32 -12.10 -22.33
N PHE A 338 22.27 -13.39 -22.70
CA PHE A 338 22.58 -14.47 -21.76
C PHE A 338 23.96 -14.36 -21.09
N LYS A 339 24.94 -13.77 -21.78
CA LYS A 339 26.31 -13.66 -21.26
C LYS A 339 26.45 -12.55 -20.22
N GLU A 340 25.65 -11.49 -20.34
CA GLU A 340 25.64 -10.36 -19.40
C GLU A 340 24.93 -10.72 -18.09
N LEU A 341 23.94 -11.61 -18.15
CA LEU A 341 23.21 -12.02 -16.96
C LEU A 341 24.08 -12.79 -15.96
N ASN A 342 24.11 -12.32 -14.72
CA ASN A 342 24.76 -13.00 -13.60
C ASN A 342 23.96 -14.23 -13.12
N LYS A 343 24.50 -14.99 -12.17
CA LYS A 343 23.88 -16.23 -11.67
C LYS A 343 22.51 -16.00 -11.02
N TYR A 344 22.31 -14.87 -10.33
CA TYR A 344 21.07 -14.54 -9.61
C TYR A 344 19.99 -14.05 -10.57
N GLN A 345 20.33 -13.17 -11.51
CA GLN A 345 19.43 -12.74 -12.59
C GLN A 345 18.92 -13.96 -13.38
N LYS A 346 19.82 -14.87 -13.79
CA LYS A 346 19.43 -16.14 -14.44
C LYS A 346 18.51 -16.99 -13.58
N GLN A 347 18.74 -17.05 -12.27
CA GLN A 347 17.90 -17.83 -11.35
C GLN A 347 16.49 -17.25 -11.24
N VAL A 348 16.36 -15.94 -11.09
CA VAL A 348 15.07 -15.24 -11.04
C VAL A 348 14.30 -15.45 -12.35
N LEU A 349 14.93 -15.17 -13.50
CA LEU A 349 14.27 -15.34 -14.80
C LEU A 349 13.84 -16.79 -15.06
N ARG A 350 14.62 -17.78 -14.61
CA ARG A 350 14.23 -19.20 -14.65
C ARG A 350 13.03 -19.50 -13.76
N ALA A 351 12.96 -18.91 -12.56
CA ALA A 351 11.82 -19.11 -11.66
C ALA A 351 10.53 -18.53 -12.27
N ILE A 352 10.61 -17.34 -12.89
CA ILE A 352 9.50 -16.70 -13.61
C ILE A 352 9.07 -17.55 -14.81
N THR A 353 10.03 -18.01 -15.61
CA THR A 353 9.75 -18.85 -16.80
C THR A 353 9.10 -20.19 -16.43
N ALA A 354 9.47 -20.75 -15.27
CA ALA A 354 8.94 -22.04 -14.81
C ALA A 354 7.56 -21.93 -14.14
N ASN A 355 7.17 -20.74 -13.64
CA ASN A 355 5.86 -20.55 -13.02
C ASN A 355 4.82 -20.10 -14.04
N ILE A 356 4.10 -21.05 -14.64
CA ILE A 356 3.05 -20.77 -15.62
C ILE A 356 1.92 -19.88 -15.06
N ASN A 357 1.68 -19.91 -13.74
CA ASN A 357 0.62 -19.13 -13.10
C ASN A 357 0.97 -17.63 -13.01
N THR A 358 2.24 -17.27 -13.22
CA THR A 358 2.66 -15.87 -13.40
C THR A 358 2.24 -15.33 -14.78
N TRP A 359 2.11 -16.21 -15.76
CA TRP A 359 1.79 -15.85 -17.16
C TRP A 359 0.32 -16.05 -17.50
N LYS A 360 -0.43 -16.75 -16.64
CA LYS A 360 -1.85 -17.07 -16.80
C LYS A 360 -2.52 -16.93 -15.44
N SER A 361 -3.12 -15.78 -15.20
CA SER A 361 -3.90 -15.51 -13.99
C SER A 361 -5.18 -14.78 -14.35
N GLU A 362 -6.29 -15.13 -13.69
CA GLU A 362 -7.54 -14.36 -13.78
C GLU A 362 -7.44 -13.03 -13.03
N GLU A 363 -6.57 -12.95 -12.02
CA GLU A 363 -6.39 -11.78 -11.15
C GLU A 363 -5.42 -10.76 -11.77
N LEU A 364 -4.44 -11.19 -12.56
CA LEU A 364 -3.42 -10.32 -13.15
C LEU A 364 -3.33 -10.52 -14.66
N ASN A 365 -3.47 -9.43 -15.41
CA ASN A 365 -3.27 -9.46 -16.85
C ASN A 365 -1.77 -9.64 -17.19
N TYR A 366 -1.50 -10.50 -18.17
CA TYR A 366 -0.19 -10.72 -18.78
C TYR A 366 0.51 -9.41 -19.21
N GLU A 367 -0.27 -8.37 -19.54
CA GLU A 367 0.24 -7.04 -19.90
C GLU A 367 1.07 -6.40 -18.79
N ASN A 368 0.69 -6.54 -17.51
CA ASN A 368 1.42 -5.93 -16.38
C ASN A 368 2.83 -6.51 -16.24
N LEU A 369 2.95 -7.84 -16.30
CA LEU A 369 4.26 -8.51 -16.27
C LEU A 369 5.09 -8.16 -17.51
N SER A 370 4.43 -8.03 -18.67
CA SER A 370 5.10 -7.68 -19.92
C SER A 370 5.66 -6.26 -19.88
N LEU A 371 4.94 -5.31 -19.28
CA LEU A 371 5.42 -3.94 -19.06
C LEU A 371 6.63 -3.94 -18.12
N LEU A 372 6.51 -4.61 -16.96
CA LEU A 372 7.63 -4.74 -16.03
C LEU A 372 8.88 -5.33 -16.69
N LEU A 373 8.74 -6.38 -17.52
CA LEU A 373 9.88 -6.95 -18.24
C LEU A 373 10.52 -5.94 -19.20
N LYS A 374 9.72 -5.12 -19.90
CA LYS A 374 10.24 -4.08 -20.80
C LYS A 374 10.98 -2.99 -20.04
N ASP A 375 10.48 -2.58 -18.88
CA ASP A 375 11.12 -1.56 -18.05
C ASP A 375 12.54 -1.99 -17.65
N PHE A 376 12.74 -3.29 -17.42
CA PHE A 376 14.05 -3.88 -17.12
C PHE A 376 14.84 -4.36 -18.36
N LYS A 377 14.42 -3.97 -19.57
CA LYS A 377 15.06 -4.33 -20.87
C LYS A 377 15.16 -5.85 -21.09
N LEU A 378 14.13 -6.59 -20.67
CA LEU A 378 14.01 -8.03 -20.84
C LEU A 378 12.95 -8.37 -21.89
N PRO A 379 13.05 -9.53 -22.55
CA PRO A 379 12.00 -10.00 -23.45
C PRO A 379 10.64 -10.05 -22.75
N SER A 380 9.66 -9.34 -23.32
CA SER A 380 8.33 -9.18 -22.71
C SER A 380 7.40 -10.38 -22.90
N THR A 381 7.94 -11.55 -23.22
CA THR A 381 7.15 -12.76 -23.46
C THR A 381 7.79 -14.00 -22.88
N LEU A 382 6.97 -14.99 -22.51
CA LEU A 382 7.45 -16.28 -22.00
C LEU A 382 8.42 -16.95 -22.98
N GLU A 383 8.08 -16.99 -24.27
CA GLU A 383 8.94 -17.57 -25.30
C GLU A 383 10.22 -16.75 -25.52
N GLY A 384 10.13 -15.42 -25.40
CA GLY A 384 11.29 -14.54 -25.41
C GLY A 384 12.27 -14.84 -24.27
N LEU A 385 11.76 -15.02 -23.05
CA LEU A 385 12.59 -15.37 -21.89
C LEU A 385 13.18 -16.77 -22.00
N LYS A 386 12.41 -17.76 -22.49
CA LYS A 386 12.95 -19.10 -22.78
C LYS A 386 14.11 -19.03 -23.75
N LYS A 387 13.96 -18.28 -24.84
CA LYS A 387 15.02 -18.06 -25.84
C LYS A 387 16.24 -17.39 -25.22
N LEU A 388 16.06 -16.33 -24.42
CA LEU A 388 17.15 -15.66 -23.71
C LEU A 388 17.89 -16.62 -22.77
N LEU A 389 17.17 -17.51 -22.08
CA LEU A 389 17.73 -18.44 -21.10
C LEU A 389 18.24 -19.76 -21.68
N ASN A 390 18.09 -19.97 -22.99
CA ASN A 390 18.35 -21.24 -23.68
C ASN A 390 17.57 -22.41 -23.05
N ILE A 391 16.28 -22.21 -22.81
CA ILE A 391 15.34 -23.23 -22.31
C ILE A 391 14.50 -23.69 -23.50
N GLU A 392 14.40 -25.01 -23.69
CA GLU A 392 13.56 -25.64 -24.73
C GLU A 392 12.05 -25.54 -24.44
#